data_AF-A0AAT9LPH9-F1
#
_entry.id   AF-A0AAT9LPH9-F1
#
_cell.length_a   1.000
_cell.length_b   1.000
_cell.length_c   1.000
_cell.angle_alpha   90.00
_cell.angle_beta   90.00
_cell.angle_gamma   90.00
#
_symmetry.space_group_name_H-M   'P 1'
#
loop_
_entity.id
_entity.type
_entity.pdbx_description
1 polymer ?
#
loop_
_entity_poly.entity_id
_entity_poly.type
_entity_poly.pdbx_seq_one_letter_code
_entity_poly.pdbx_strand_id
1 'polypeptide(L)'
;MRVRPVLVRDRQAWQHLEAFVICAVVTILITRTFLSATGYPKIGSGGLHIAHMLWGGLLLLIAQLLTLSYLGPVTKPLAAVLGGVGFGLFIDEVGKFVTADNNYFYRPAVAIMYVVFVVIVLAGRLLHDRRSRGPAEQLANAAATAAEGAAVGLSKSRRAVANRLLILAAKGGADEALTSALSTVVAHCPDRRSGPPVFQTLRHRLTALLPQNWFLVWLANILLIGQAATAVVDALLALPEHSTDAGMFASTGQLTGGIVTGLFAVAALVVQWSGDRTLALQLSRYSALVTVLFTQVFDLARQEFAGLIGVAVGLFGLAVVALHEHRSNRPLMAKAKAKTDA
;
A
#
# COMPACT_ATOMS: atom_id res chain seq x y z
N MET A 1 -8.53 22.69 31.30
CA MET A 1 -9.03 21.80 30.22
C MET A 1 -8.46 20.40 30.42
N ARG A 2 -9.28 19.35 30.49
CA ARG A 2 -8.75 17.96 30.48
C ARG A 2 -8.39 17.61 29.04
N VAL A 3 -7.11 17.62 28.72
CA VAL A 3 -6.59 17.07 27.45
C VAL A 3 -6.80 15.56 27.53
N ARG A 4 -7.73 15.02 26.74
CA ARG A 4 -7.85 13.56 26.61
C ARG A 4 -6.58 13.05 25.91
N PRO A 5 -6.06 11.87 26.26
CA PRO A 5 -5.01 11.25 25.47
C PRO A 5 -5.59 10.96 24.08
N VAL A 6 -5.20 11.78 23.10
CA VAL A 6 -5.59 11.61 21.71
C VAL A 6 -4.38 11.10 20.96
N LEU A 7 -4.54 9.97 20.26
CA LEU A 7 -3.56 9.50 19.30
C LEU A 7 -3.50 10.49 18.13
N VAL A 8 -2.41 11.27 18.07
CA VAL A 8 -2.14 12.22 16.99
C VAL A 8 -1.57 11.44 15.81
N ARG A 9 -2.24 11.45 14.66
CA ARG A 9 -1.73 10.74 13.47
C ARG A 9 -0.61 11.56 12.86
N ASP A 10 0.50 10.88 12.58
CA ASP A 10 1.58 11.46 11.81
C ASP A 10 1.12 11.65 10.36
N ARG A 11 1.32 12.86 9.83
CA ARG A 11 1.02 13.18 8.43
C ARG A 11 1.77 12.28 7.45
N GLN A 12 3.01 11.89 7.76
CA GLN A 12 3.86 11.06 6.91
C GLN A 12 3.64 9.55 7.13
N ALA A 13 2.77 9.16 8.07
CA ALA A 13 2.53 7.75 8.39
C ALA A 13 2.19 6.89 7.16
N TRP A 14 1.39 7.41 6.24
CA TRP A 14 1.07 6.69 4.99
C TRP A 14 2.31 6.42 4.13
N GLN A 15 3.22 7.39 4.02
CA GLN A 15 4.47 7.22 3.27
C GLN A 15 5.41 6.21 3.92
N HIS A 16 5.45 6.18 5.26
CA HIS A 16 6.20 5.18 6.00
C HIS A 16 5.60 3.78 5.83
N LEU A 17 4.26 3.66 5.88
CA LEU A 17 3.58 2.39 5.64
C LEU A 17 3.80 1.88 4.21
N GLU A 18 3.70 2.75 3.20
CA GLU A 18 4.01 2.42 1.82
C GLU A 18 5.45 1.92 1.68
N ALA A 19 6.43 2.62 2.26
CA ALA A 19 7.83 2.20 2.24
C ALA A 19 8.03 0.83 2.91
N PHE A 20 7.41 0.62 4.08
CA PHE A 20 7.43 -0.65 4.79
C PHE A 20 6.91 -1.81 3.93
N VAL A 21 5.73 -1.65 3.33
CA VAL A 21 5.11 -2.69 2.50
C VAL A 21 5.94 -2.95 1.24
N ILE A 22 6.41 -1.90 0.56
CA ILE A 22 7.23 -2.05 -0.65
C ILE A 22 8.54 -2.77 -0.31
N CYS A 23 9.23 -2.36 0.74
CA CYS A 23 10.46 -3.03 1.17
C CYS A 23 10.21 -4.49 1.52
N ALA A 24 9.14 -4.81 2.26
CA ALA A 24 8.80 -6.18 2.61
C ALA A 24 8.53 -7.06 1.37
N VAL A 25 7.71 -6.59 0.43
CA VAL A 25 7.41 -7.32 -0.80
C VAL A 25 8.67 -7.51 -1.65
N VAL A 26 9.47 -6.46 -1.83
CA VAL A 26 10.74 -6.55 -2.58
C VAL A 26 11.69 -7.54 -1.91
N THR A 27 11.78 -7.53 -0.58
CA THR A 27 12.61 -8.47 0.16
C THR A 27 12.16 -9.91 -0.03
N ILE A 28 10.85 -10.20 0.00
CA ILE A 28 10.31 -11.56 -0.28
C ILE A 28 10.71 -12.00 -1.68
N LEU A 29 10.47 -11.16 -2.69
CA LEU A 29 10.76 -11.50 -4.09
C LEU A 29 12.26 -11.75 -4.31
N ILE A 30 13.13 -10.90 -3.75
CA ILE A 30 14.58 -11.08 -3.83
C ILE A 30 15.01 -12.37 -3.13
N THR A 31 14.51 -12.61 -1.91
CA THR A 31 14.87 -13.78 -1.10
C THR A 31 14.46 -15.07 -1.81
N ARG A 32 13.23 -15.14 -2.30
CA ARG A 32 12.72 -16.30 -3.06
C ARG A 32 13.48 -16.53 -4.36
N THR A 33 13.74 -15.47 -5.12
CA THR A 33 14.53 -15.57 -6.37
C THR A 33 15.93 -16.09 -6.07
N PHE A 34 16.58 -15.56 -5.04
CA PHE A 34 17.90 -16.00 -4.60
C PHE A 34 17.90 -17.47 -4.17
N LEU A 35 16.95 -17.89 -3.32
CA LEU A 35 16.85 -19.27 -2.83
C LEU A 35 16.55 -20.25 -3.97
N SER A 36 15.65 -19.89 -4.89
CA SER A 36 15.37 -20.70 -6.08
C SER A 36 16.60 -20.83 -6.99
N ALA A 37 17.35 -19.75 -7.20
CA ALA A 37 18.53 -19.75 -8.05
C ALA A 37 19.72 -20.54 -7.45
N THR A 38 19.77 -20.65 -6.11
CA THR A 38 20.87 -21.30 -5.38
C THR A 38 20.53 -22.69 -4.86
N GLY A 39 19.32 -23.19 -5.14
CA GLY A 39 18.89 -24.53 -4.72
C GLY A 39 18.60 -24.67 -3.23
N TYR A 40 18.12 -23.61 -2.58
CA TYR A 40 17.78 -23.57 -1.15
C TYR A 40 18.94 -23.95 -0.21
N PRO A 41 20.04 -23.17 -0.23
CA PRO A 41 21.21 -23.44 0.59
C PRO A 41 20.86 -23.36 2.08
N LYS A 42 21.36 -24.31 2.86
CA LYS A 42 21.20 -24.31 4.32
C LYS A 42 22.40 -23.63 4.97
N ILE A 43 22.13 -22.62 5.80
CA ILE A 43 23.14 -21.97 6.64
C ILE A 43 23.06 -22.57 8.04
N GLY A 44 24.10 -23.30 8.44
CA GLY A 44 24.23 -23.96 9.75
C GLY A 44 24.92 -25.33 9.67
N SER A 45 25.34 -25.88 10.81
CA SER A 45 26.03 -27.17 10.90
C SER A 45 25.43 -28.04 12.01
N GLY A 46 25.66 -29.36 11.96
CA GLY A 46 25.27 -30.28 13.05
C GLY A 46 23.76 -30.37 13.31
N GLY A 47 22.92 -30.20 12.29
CA GLY A 47 21.45 -30.21 12.42
C GLY A 47 20.83 -28.86 12.77
N LEU A 48 21.64 -27.83 13.03
CA LEU A 48 21.17 -26.46 13.23
C LEU A 48 20.95 -25.77 11.88
N HIS A 49 19.79 -25.13 11.69
CA HIS A 49 19.52 -24.25 10.54
C HIS A 49 19.18 -22.85 11.06
N ILE A 50 19.95 -21.85 10.64
CA ILE A 50 19.69 -20.44 10.95
C ILE A 50 18.72 -19.90 9.90
N ALA A 51 17.44 -19.85 10.25
CA ALA A 51 16.41 -19.32 9.36
C ALA A 51 16.62 -17.82 9.12
N HIS A 52 16.37 -17.36 7.90
CA HIS A 52 16.45 -15.94 7.57
C HIS A 52 15.40 -15.10 8.33
N MET A 53 14.36 -15.75 8.86
CA MET A 53 13.43 -15.19 9.84
C MET A 53 14.13 -14.56 11.07
N LEU A 54 15.25 -15.12 11.55
CA LEU A 54 15.99 -14.56 12.69
C LEU A 54 16.60 -13.19 12.36
N TRP A 55 17.18 -13.06 11.17
CA TRP A 55 17.64 -11.78 10.65
C TRP A 55 16.47 -10.81 10.44
N GLY A 56 15.32 -11.34 10.02
CA GLY A 56 14.06 -10.59 9.96
C GLY A 56 13.67 -10.00 11.32
N GLY A 57 13.65 -10.82 12.37
CA GLY A 57 13.38 -10.41 13.74
C GLY A 57 14.37 -9.39 14.28
N LEU A 58 15.67 -9.54 13.97
CA LEU A 58 16.70 -8.57 14.36
C LEU A 58 16.47 -7.20 13.71
N LEU A 59 16.15 -7.15 12.42
CA LEU A 59 15.86 -5.90 11.72
C LEU A 59 14.58 -5.22 12.24
N LEU A 60 13.55 -6.01 12.58
CA LEU A 60 12.35 -5.51 13.26
C LEU A 60 12.68 -4.91 14.63
N LEU A 61 13.52 -5.58 15.42
CA LEU A 61 14.00 -5.06 16.71
C LEU A 61 14.77 -3.74 16.52
N ILE A 62 15.69 -3.68 15.57
CA ILE A 62 16.44 -2.46 15.26
C ILE A 62 15.50 -1.32 14.85
N ALA A 63 14.52 -1.59 13.99
CA ALA A 63 13.52 -0.61 13.59
C ALA A 63 12.74 -0.06 14.81
N GLN A 64 12.34 -0.93 15.73
CA GLN A 64 11.68 -0.53 16.98
C GLN A 64 12.61 0.31 17.87
N LEU A 65 13.84 -0.14 18.11
CA LEU A 65 14.83 0.58 18.91
C LEU A 65 15.15 1.97 18.36
N LEU A 66 15.20 2.11 17.03
CA LEU A 66 15.38 3.42 16.39
C LEU A 66 14.24 4.38 16.78
N THR A 67 12.99 3.92 16.72
CA THR A 67 11.83 4.76 17.08
C THR A 67 11.74 5.11 18.56
N LEU A 68 12.31 4.26 19.44
CA LEU A 68 12.40 4.53 20.88
C LEU A 68 13.56 5.46 21.24
N SER A 69 14.65 5.41 20.49
CA SER A 69 15.91 6.07 20.88
C SER A 69 16.09 7.46 20.28
N TYR A 70 15.52 7.73 19.10
CA TYR A 70 15.84 8.94 18.34
C TYR A 70 14.61 9.75 17.92
N LEU A 71 14.64 11.05 18.23
CA LEU A 71 13.77 12.05 17.63
C LEU A 71 14.50 12.62 16.40
N GLY A 72 14.05 12.28 15.20
CA GLY A 72 14.69 12.78 13.99
C GLY A 72 13.91 12.51 12.70
N PRO A 73 14.10 13.36 11.68
CA PRO A 73 13.37 13.28 10.41
C PRO A 73 13.74 12.05 9.55
N VAL A 74 14.84 11.38 9.89
CA VAL A 74 15.35 10.18 9.19
C VAL A 74 14.93 8.90 9.91
N THR A 75 14.66 8.97 11.22
CA THR A 75 14.40 7.81 12.08
C THR A 75 13.19 7.01 11.60
N LYS A 76 12.04 7.67 11.41
CA LYS A 76 10.81 6.99 10.96
C LYS A 76 10.92 6.41 9.54
N PRO A 77 11.45 7.14 8.53
CA PRO A 77 11.74 6.55 7.23
C PRO A 77 12.67 5.33 7.30
N LEU A 78 13.75 5.42 8.07
CA LEU A 78 14.72 4.33 8.19
C LEU A 78 14.10 3.12 8.91
N ALA A 79 13.36 3.35 9.99
CA ALA A 79 12.62 2.32 10.70
C ALA A 79 11.57 1.66 9.81
N ALA A 80 10.90 2.41 8.93
CA ALA A 80 9.98 1.84 7.95
C ALA A 80 10.69 0.93 6.95
N VAL A 81 11.86 1.32 6.44
CA VAL A 81 12.67 0.51 5.52
C VAL A 81 13.18 -0.74 6.21
N LEU A 82 13.87 -0.60 7.35
CA LEU A 82 14.43 -1.73 8.09
C LEU A 82 13.32 -2.65 8.61
N GLY A 83 12.23 -2.09 9.11
CA GLY A 83 11.06 -2.83 9.54
C GLY A 83 10.42 -3.58 8.37
N GLY A 84 10.34 -2.97 7.18
CA GLY A 84 9.83 -3.61 5.98
C GLY A 84 10.70 -4.79 5.54
N VAL A 85 12.02 -4.58 5.43
CA VAL A 85 12.97 -5.67 5.12
C VAL A 85 12.89 -6.78 6.16
N GLY A 86 12.88 -6.41 7.45
CA GLY A 86 12.78 -7.35 8.55
C GLY A 86 11.49 -8.17 8.52
N PHE A 87 10.36 -7.51 8.28
CA PHE A 87 9.06 -8.15 8.12
C PHE A 87 9.01 -9.06 6.90
N GLY A 88 9.58 -8.64 5.78
CA GLY A 88 9.67 -9.44 4.56
C GLY A 88 10.43 -10.75 4.77
N LEU A 89 11.61 -10.69 5.41
CA LEU A 89 12.37 -11.89 5.78
C LEU A 89 11.63 -12.76 6.81
N PHE A 90 10.88 -12.15 7.72
CA PHE A 90 10.13 -12.88 8.73
C PHE A 90 8.94 -13.64 8.12
N ILE A 91 8.13 -12.96 7.31
CA ILE A 91 6.89 -13.52 6.77
C ILE A 91 7.16 -14.51 5.62
N ASP A 92 8.31 -14.46 4.96
CA ASP A 92 8.65 -15.42 3.89
C ASP A 92 8.73 -16.88 4.41
N GLU A 93 9.02 -17.06 5.69
CA GLU A 93 9.05 -18.35 6.38
C GLU A 93 7.68 -18.80 6.93
N VAL A 94 6.60 -18.05 6.69
CA VAL A 94 5.26 -18.35 7.26
C VAL A 94 4.79 -19.77 6.92
N GLY A 95 5.16 -20.30 5.75
CA GLY A 95 4.84 -21.68 5.36
C GLY A 95 5.38 -22.73 6.34
N LYS A 96 6.63 -22.54 6.81
CA LYS A 96 7.24 -23.43 7.81
C LYS A 96 6.52 -23.37 9.16
N PHE A 97 5.91 -22.25 9.54
CA PHE A 97 5.37 -22.11 10.90
C PHE A 97 3.87 -22.30 11.00
N VAL A 98 3.17 -22.41 9.86
CA VAL A 98 1.73 -22.68 9.82
C VAL A 98 1.44 -24.19 9.83
N THR A 99 2.41 -25.02 9.45
CA THR A 99 2.25 -26.47 9.32
C THR A 99 2.92 -27.22 10.47
N ALA A 100 2.31 -28.30 10.96
CA ALA A 100 2.83 -29.07 12.09
C ALA A 100 4.16 -29.78 11.77
N ASP A 101 4.43 -30.05 10.50
CA ASP A 101 5.65 -30.69 9.98
C ASP A 101 6.72 -29.68 9.53
N ASN A 102 6.49 -28.38 9.72
CA ASN A 102 7.34 -27.29 9.28
C ASN A 102 7.65 -27.27 7.78
N ASN A 103 6.65 -27.53 6.95
CA ASN A 103 6.76 -27.58 5.50
C ASN A 103 6.98 -26.19 4.87
N TYR A 104 8.18 -25.93 4.38
CA TYR A 104 8.54 -24.69 3.66
C TYR A 104 7.71 -24.46 2.38
N PHE A 105 7.29 -25.55 1.72
CA PHE A 105 6.55 -25.53 0.45
C PHE A 105 5.04 -25.65 0.66
N TYR A 106 4.55 -25.20 1.81
CA TYR A 106 3.13 -25.11 2.07
C TYR A 106 2.48 -24.12 1.09
N ARG A 107 1.81 -24.64 0.04
CA ARG A 107 1.25 -23.85 -1.07
C ARG A 107 0.46 -22.61 -0.63
N PRO A 108 -0.40 -22.66 0.41
CA PRO A 108 -1.16 -21.48 0.87
C PRO A 108 -0.32 -20.36 1.49
N ALA A 109 1.00 -20.54 1.71
CA ALA A 109 1.86 -19.52 2.30
C ALA A 109 1.83 -18.20 1.51
N VAL A 110 1.78 -18.24 0.18
CA VAL A 110 1.71 -17.03 -0.66
C VAL A 110 0.39 -16.29 -0.45
N ALA A 111 -0.73 -17.00 -0.36
CA ALA A 111 -2.01 -16.40 -0.04
C ALA A 111 -2.04 -15.78 1.36
N ILE A 112 -1.43 -16.43 2.35
CA ILE A 112 -1.32 -15.89 3.72
C ILE A 112 -0.53 -14.58 3.71
N MET A 113 0.66 -14.57 3.08
CA MET A 113 1.46 -13.35 2.92
C MET A 113 0.64 -12.23 2.25
N TYR A 114 -0.06 -12.57 1.17
CA TYR A 114 -0.88 -11.63 0.43
C TYR A 114 -2.00 -11.02 1.28
N VAL A 115 -2.78 -11.84 1.99
CA VAL A 115 -3.86 -11.37 2.88
C VAL A 115 -3.29 -10.47 3.97
N VAL A 116 -2.15 -10.82 4.57
CA VAL A 116 -1.48 -9.99 5.58
C VAL A 116 -1.13 -8.60 5.00
N PHE A 117 -0.55 -8.52 3.81
CA PHE A 117 -0.26 -7.22 3.18
C PHE A 117 -1.52 -6.43 2.84
N VAL A 118 -2.56 -7.09 2.31
CA VAL A 118 -3.85 -6.43 2.03
C VAL A 118 -4.45 -5.85 3.31
N VAL A 119 -4.45 -6.60 4.41
CA VAL A 119 -4.95 -6.14 5.72
C VAL A 119 -4.13 -4.95 6.22
N ILE A 120 -2.80 -4.99 6.14
CA ILE A 120 -1.94 -3.88 6.55
C ILE A 120 -2.27 -2.61 5.75
N VAL A 121 -2.40 -2.71 4.43
CA VAL A 121 -2.71 -1.57 3.55
C VAL A 121 -4.12 -1.02 3.84
N LEU A 122 -5.12 -1.88 4.00
CA LEU A 122 -6.50 -1.48 4.30
C LEU A 122 -6.62 -0.85 5.69
N ALA A 123 -5.98 -1.43 6.71
CA ALA A 123 -5.90 -0.86 8.05
C ALA A 123 -5.23 0.53 8.01
N GLY A 124 -4.13 0.65 7.26
CA GLY A 124 -3.47 1.92 7.01
C GLY A 124 -4.40 2.99 6.44
N ARG A 125 -5.14 2.65 5.38
CA ARG A 125 -6.12 3.58 4.78
C ARG A 125 -7.25 3.93 5.74
N LEU A 126 -7.77 2.92 6.45
CA LEU A 126 -8.85 3.12 7.43
C LEU A 126 -8.45 4.15 8.50
N LEU A 127 -7.21 4.06 9.00
CA LEU A 127 -6.68 4.95 10.03
C LEU A 127 -6.38 6.36 9.51
N HIS A 128 -5.91 6.49 8.26
CA HIS A 128 -5.37 7.75 7.75
C HIS A 128 -6.31 8.55 6.83
N ASP A 129 -7.23 7.90 6.13
CA ASP A 129 -8.04 8.56 5.08
C ASP A 129 -9.45 8.99 5.55
N ARG A 130 -10.04 8.35 6.57
CA ARG A 130 -11.47 8.53 6.89
C ARG A 130 -11.83 9.83 7.63
N ARG A 131 -10.88 10.53 8.25
CA ARG A 131 -11.18 11.72 9.07
C ARG A 131 -10.23 12.87 8.77
N SER A 132 -10.80 14.01 8.36
CA SER A 132 -10.08 15.27 8.27
C SER A 132 -9.35 15.54 9.59
N ARG A 133 -8.09 15.94 9.52
CA ARG A 133 -7.25 16.16 10.71
C ARG A 133 -7.77 17.37 11.46
N GLY A 134 -8.03 17.21 12.76
CA GLY A 134 -8.54 18.30 13.60
C GLY A 134 -7.50 19.42 13.79
N PRO A 135 -7.92 20.60 14.27
CA PRO A 135 -7.02 21.75 14.47
C PRO A 135 -5.84 21.42 15.37
N ALA A 136 -6.09 20.71 16.48
CA ALA A 136 -5.05 20.25 17.40
C ALA A 136 -4.06 19.26 16.78
N GLU A 137 -4.54 18.38 15.90
CA GLU A 137 -3.71 17.39 15.21
C GLU A 137 -2.80 18.06 14.17
N GLN A 138 -3.31 19.09 13.49
CA GLN A 138 -2.53 19.91 12.55
C GLN A 138 -1.44 20.70 13.29
N LEU A 139 -1.80 21.30 14.42
CA LEU A 139 -0.86 22.03 15.28
C LEU A 139 0.24 21.11 15.82
N ALA A 140 -0.12 19.90 16.29
CA ALA A 140 0.85 18.91 16.76
C ALA A 140 1.81 18.44 15.64
N ASN A 141 1.31 18.22 14.43
CA ASN A 141 2.17 17.89 13.29
C ASN A 141 3.09 19.05 12.88
N ALA A 142 2.61 20.31 13.00
CA ALA A 142 3.45 21.49 12.79
C ALA A 142 4.54 21.60 13.88
N ALA A 143 4.19 21.36 15.14
CA ALA A 143 5.14 21.33 16.25
C ALA A 143 6.21 20.24 16.09
N ALA A 144 5.81 19.02 15.70
CA ALA A 144 6.75 17.95 15.40
C ALA A 144 7.71 18.32 14.26
N THR A 145 7.19 18.96 13.20
CA THR A 145 8.02 19.46 12.09
C THR A 145 8.98 20.57 12.54
N ALA A 146 8.52 21.47 13.40
CA ALA A 146 9.34 22.54 13.96
C ALA A 146 10.47 21.99 14.85
N ALA A 147 10.17 21.00 15.70
CA ALA A 147 11.15 20.34 16.55
C ALA A 147 12.24 19.62 15.73
N GLU A 148 11.84 18.87 14.69
CA GLU A 148 12.80 18.28 13.74
C GLU A 148 13.63 19.37 13.04
N GLY A 149 12.96 20.45 12.62
CA GLY A 149 13.56 21.57 11.91
C GLY A 149 14.58 22.35 12.74
N ALA A 150 14.36 22.50 14.03
CA ALA A 150 15.27 23.18 14.95
C ALA A 150 16.60 22.41 15.08
N ALA A 151 16.55 21.08 15.07
CA ALA A 151 17.74 20.25 15.24
C ALA A 151 18.58 20.11 13.96
N VAL A 152 17.94 19.97 12.78
CA VAL A 152 18.64 19.59 11.54
C VAL A 152 18.34 20.49 10.34
N GLY A 153 17.55 21.55 10.53
CA GLY A 153 17.06 22.42 9.47
C GLY A 153 15.85 21.88 8.70
N LEU A 154 15.14 22.80 8.02
CA LEU A 154 13.98 22.52 7.18
C LEU A 154 14.27 22.77 5.71
N SER A 155 13.76 21.88 4.86
CA SER A 155 13.70 22.16 3.43
C SER A 155 12.58 23.13 3.09
N LYS A 156 12.68 23.83 1.95
CA LYS A 156 11.63 24.74 1.46
C LYS A 156 10.25 24.06 1.41
N SER A 157 10.21 22.80 0.95
CA SER A 157 8.97 22.01 0.90
C SER A 157 8.42 21.70 2.30
N ARG A 158 9.28 21.27 3.25
CA ARG A 158 8.85 20.99 4.63
C ARG A 158 8.40 22.26 5.36
N ARG A 159 9.09 23.38 5.18
CA ARG A 159 8.68 24.69 5.73
C ARG A 159 7.32 25.12 5.19
N ALA A 160 7.09 25.02 3.88
CA ALA A 160 5.79 25.31 3.28
C ALA A 160 4.68 24.40 3.82
N VAL A 161 4.98 23.12 4.06
CA VAL A 161 4.05 22.17 4.68
C VAL A 161 3.72 22.55 6.12
N ALA A 162 4.72 22.90 6.93
CA ALA A 162 4.54 23.34 8.32
C ALA A 162 3.67 24.61 8.39
N ASN A 163 3.99 25.62 7.58
CA ASN A 163 3.20 26.86 7.49
C ASN A 163 1.75 26.58 7.08
N ARG A 164 1.53 25.69 6.12
CA ARG A 164 0.17 25.29 5.74
C ARG A 164 -0.60 24.62 6.88
N LEU A 165 0.07 23.80 7.70
CA LEU A 165 -0.57 23.18 8.86
C LEU A 165 -0.94 24.23 9.92
N LEU A 166 -0.09 25.21 10.16
CA LEU A 166 -0.38 26.32 11.08
C LEU A 166 -1.57 27.16 10.60
N ILE A 167 -1.64 27.49 9.31
CA ILE A 167 -2.78 28.22 8.72
C ILE A 167 -4.09 27.42 8.89
N LEU A 168 -4.06 26.12 8.61
CA LEU A 168 -5.24 25.27 8.74
C LEU A 168 -5.65 25.11 10.21
N ALA A 169 -4.68 25.05 11.13
CA ALA A 169 -4.94 24.94 12.56
C ALA A 169 -5.61 26.22 13.08
N ALA A 170 -5.07 27.40 12.73
CA ALA A 170 -5.67 28.69 13.08
C ALA A 170 -7.10 28.81 12.55
N LYS A 171 -7.33 28.50 11.27
CA LYS A 171 -8.69 28.50 10.68
C LYS A 171 -9.64 27.53 11.37
N GLY A 172 -9.10 26.45 11.94
CA GLY A 172 -9.85 25.46 12.69
C GLY A 172 -10.13 25.84 14.15
N GLY A 173 -9.70 27.02 14.62
CA GLY A 173 -9.86 27.45 16.01
C GLY A 173 -8.83 26.83 16.97
N ALA A 174 -7.64 26.47 16.48
CA ALA A 174 -6.53 26.16 17.36
C ALA A 174 -6.05 27.41 18.11
N ASP A 175 -5.38 27.22 19.24
CA ASP A 175 -4.84 28.30 20.07
C ASP A 175 -3.95 29.27 19.25
N GLU A 176 -4.33 30.54 19.22
CA GLU A 176 -3.66 31.57 18.42
C GLU A 176 -2.24 31.86 18.91
N ALA A 177 -2.03 31.89 20.23
CA ALA A 177 -0.74 32.17 20.83
C ALA A 177 0.26 31.04 20.51
N LEU A 178 -0.18 29.78 20.64
CA LEU A 178 0.63 28.62 20.31
C LEU A 178 0.91 28.52 18.80
N THR A 179 -0.08 28.83 17.96
CA THR A 179 0.10 28.85 16.50
C THR A 179 1.11 29.92 16.08
N SER A 180 1.02 31.11 16.68
CA SER A 180 1.97 32.21 16.46
C SER A 180 3.39 31.83 16.90
N ALA A 181 3.55 31.29 18.11
CA ALA A 181 4.84 30.83 18.62
C ALA A 181 5.49 29.78 17.70
N LEU A 182 4.73 28.78 17.25
CA LEU A 182 5.24 27.77 16.33
C LEU A 182 5.59 28.35 14.95
N SER A 183 4.85 29.34 14.47
CA SER A 183 5.17 30.02 13.21
C SER A 183 6.55 30.71 13.29
N THR A 184 6.85 31.35 14.43
CA THR A 184 8.14 31.96 14.70
C THR A 184 9.24 30.93 14.72
N VAL A 185 9.04 29.78 15.39
CA VAL A 185 10.03 28.70 15.43
C VAL A 185 10.32 28.18 14.01
N VAL A 186 9.28 27.90 13.23
CA VAL A 186 9.41 27.40 11.84
C VAL A 186 10.16 28.40 10.94
N ALA A 187 9.93 29.70 11.14
CA ALA A 187 10.60 30.76 10.41
C ALA A 187 12.12 30.81 10.69
N HIS A 188 12.52 30.52 11.93
CA HIS A 188 13.93 30.57 12.36
C HIS A 188 14.68 29.24 12.21
N CYS A 189 14.00 28.16 11.79
CA CYS A 189 14.68 26.89 11.51
C CYS A 189 15.69 27.05 10.36
N PRO A 190 16.94 26.55 10.52
CA PRO A 190 17.97 26.62 9.46
C PRO A 190 17.50 26.01 8.14
N ASP A 191 18.05 26.47 7.03
CA ASP A 191 17.77 25.87 5.72
C ASP A 191 18.50 24.53 5.55
N ARG A 192 17.75 23.50 5.14
CA ARG A 192 18.29 22.20 4.77
C ARG A 192 18.06 21.92 3.30
N ARG A 193 19.09 21.45 2.60
CA ARG A 193 18.94 20.93 1.22
C ARG A 193 18.03 19.71 1.23
N SER A 194 16.99 19.74 0.39
CA SER A 194 16.16 18.56 0.14
C SER A 194 17.01 17.47 -0.53
N GLY A 195 16.87 16.22 -0.09
CA GLY A 195 17.34 15.08 -0.88
C GLY A 195 16.57 14.99 -2.22
N PRO A 196 17.11 14.28 -3.23
CA PRO A 196 16.42 14.10 -4.51
C PRO A 196 15.07 13.40 -4.28
N PRO A 197 13.97 13.88 -4.90
CA PRO A 197 12.64 13.33 -4.67
C PRO A 197 12.42 12.07 -5.52
N VAL A 198 13.27 11.05 -5.35
CA VAL A 198 13.31 9.83 -6.19
C VAL A 198 11.93 9.21 -6.36
N PHE A 199 11.18 9.04 -5.27
CA PHE A 199 9.83 8.48 -5.29
C PHE A 199 8.80 9.38 -5.98
N GLN A 200 8.88 10.71 -5.83
CA GLN A 200 7.94 11.60 -6.51
C GLN A 200 8.24 11.66 -8.00
N THR A 201 9.51 11.66 -8.39
CA THR A 201 9.94 11.61 -9.78
C THR A 201 9.52 10.30 -10.42
N LEU A 202 9.73 9.16 -9.74
CA LEU A 202 9.30 7.85 -10.21
C LEU A 202 7.77 7.78 -10.37
N ARG A 203 7.01 8.25 -9.37
CA ARG A 203 5.54 8.32 -9.47
C ARG A 203 5.09 9.20 -10.63
N HIS A 204 5.67 10.39 -10.79
CA HIS A 204 5.33 11.27 -11.90
C HIS A 204 5.63 10.62 -13.25
N ARG A 205 6.80 9.97 -13.39
CA ARG A 205 7.16 9.22 -14.59
C ARG A 205 6.20 8.07 -14.87
N LEU A 206 5.89 7.24 -13.87
CA LEU A 206 4.91 6.15 -14.00
C LEU A 206 3.53 6.67 -14.42
N THR A 207 3.05 7.75 -13.80
CA THR A 207 1.77 8.37 -14.18
C THR A 207 1.81 9.10 -15.53
N ALA A 208 3.00 9.46 -16.02
CA ALA A 208 3.19 10.02 -17.36
C ALA A 208 3.24 8.92 -18.44
N LEU A 209 3.69 7.72 -18.08
CA LEU A 209 3.71 6.54 -18.95
C LEU A 209 2.31 5.93 -19.16
N LEU A 210 1.32 6.28 -18.34
CA LEU A 210 -0.08 5.90 -18.50
C LEU A 210 -0.86 7.10 -19.13
N PRO A 211 -0.85 7.24 -20.48
CA PRO A 211 -1.57 8.32 -21.14
C PRO A 211 -3.08 8.22 -20.87
N GLN A 212 -3.78 9.36 -20.88
CA GLN A 212 -5.23 9.43 -20.67
C GLN A 212 -5.96 8.96 -21.92
N ASN A 213 -5.87 7.65 -22.20
CA ASN A 213 -6.54 7.04 -23.32
C ASN A 213 -7.56 6.03 -22.78
N TRP A 214 -8.78 6.14 -23.29
CA TRP A 214 -9.87 5.22 -22.98
C TRP A 214 -9.55 3.79 -23.44
N PHE A 215 -8.61 3.64 -24.37
CA PHE A 215 -7.99 2.36 -24.70
C PHE A 215 -7.44 1.62 -23.48
N LEU A 216 -6.86 2.32 -22.49
CA LEU A 216 -6.34 1.65 -21.29
C LEU A 216 -7.45 1.11 -20.39
N VAL A 217 -8.62 1.75 -20.36
CA VAL A 217 -9.81 1.23 -19.66
C VAL A 217 -10.32 -0.03 -20.36
N TRP A 218 -10.37 0.01 -21.69
CA TRP A 218 -10.75 -1.15 -22.51
C TRP A 218 -9.78 -2.33 -22.31
N LEU A 219 -8.48 -2.05 -22.39
CA LEU A 219 -7.41 -3.03 -22.16
C LEU A 219 -7.49 -3.60 -20.74
N ALA A 220 -7.69 -2.77 -19.72
CA ALA A 220 -7.84 -3.23 -18.34
C ALA A 220 -9.02 -4.19 -18.18
N ASN A 221 -10.18 -3.87 -18.75
CA ASN A 221 -11.35 -4.75 -18.68
C ASN A 221 -11.14 -6.06 -19.45
N ILE A 222 -10.46 -6.05 -20.59
CA ILE A 222 -10.13 -7.28 -21.32
C ILE A 222 -9.15 -8.15 -20.55
N LEU A 223 -8.13 -7.57 -19.94
CA LEU A 223 -7.21 -8.31 -19.08
C LEU A 223 -7.93 -8.90 -17.87
N LEU A 224 -8.87 -8.16 -17.27
CA LEU A 224 -9.71 -8.65 -16.18
C LEU A 224 -10.64 -9.78 -16.61
N ILE A 225 -11.23 -9.71 -17.81
CA ILE A 225 -12.05 -10.80 -18.39
C ILE A 225 -11.16 -12.03 -18.64
N GLY A 226 -9.97 -11.84 -19.20
CA GLY A 226 -9.00 -12.92 -19.42
C GLY A 226 -8.63 -13.61 -18.12
N GLN A 227 -8.28 -12.83 -17.09
CA GLN A 227 -7.96 -13.35 -15.76
C GLN A 227 -9.17 -14.02 -15.07
N ALA A 228 -10.37 -13.51 -15.28
CA ALA A 228 -11.58 -14.14 -14.78
C ALA A 228 -11.82 -15.51 -15.46
N ALA A 229 -11.61 -15.58 -16.77
CA ALA A 229 -11.75 -16.82 -17.54
C ALA A 229 -10.72 -17.86 -17.11
N THR A 230 -9.44 -17.47 -16.94
CA THR A 230 -8.40 -18.39 -16.42
C THR A 230 -8.77 -18.88 -15.03
N ALA A 231 -9.22 -17.99 -14.14
CA ALA A 231 -9.66 -18.37 -12.80
C ALA A 231 -10.80 -19.40 -12.83
N VAL A 232 -11.81 -19.21 -13.68
CA VAL A 232 -12.92 -20.16 -13.85
C VAL A 232 -12.43 -21.49 -14.41
N VAL A 233 -11.62 -21.48 -15.47
CA VAL A 233 -11.09 -22.69 -16.10
C VAL A 233 -10.24 -23.48 -15.11
N ASP A 234 -9.32 -22.82 -14.39
CA ASP A 234 -8.46 -23.45 -13.40
C ASP A 234 -9.25 -23.97 -12.18
N ALA A 235 -10.41 -23.40 -11.88
CA ALA A 235 -11.31 -23.94 -10.86
C ALA A 235 -12.03 -25.21 -11.36
N LEU A 236 -12.52 -25.20 -12.61
CA LEU A 236 -13.22 -26.34 -13.21
C LEU A 236 -12.29 -27.54 -13.45
N LEU A 237 -11.07 -27.29 -13.95
CA LEU A 237 -10.07 -28.34 -14.17
C LEU A 237 -9.61 -29.00 -12.87
N ALA A 238 -9.67 -28.28 -11.75
CA ALA A 238 -9.29 -28.81 -10.45
C ALA A 238 -10.38 -29.67 -9.79
N LEU A 239 -11.65 -29.59 -10.23
CA LEU A 239 -12.78 -30.33 -9.64
C LEU A 239 -12.55 -31.85 -9.49
N PRO A 240 -11.96 -32.55 -10.48
CA PRO A 240 -11.72 -34.00 -10.37
C PRO A 240 -10.65 -34.38 -9.35
N GLU A 241 -9.74 -33.45 -9.01
CA GLU A 241 -8.59 -33.71 -8.13
C GLU A 241 -8.92 -33.46 -6.64
N HIS A 242 -10.17 -33.13 -6.32
CA HIS A 242 -10.56 -32.76 -4.97
C HIS A 242 -10.76 -33.96 -4.06
N SER A 243 -9.68 -34.33 -3.37
CA SER A 243 -9.70 -35.32 -2.28
C SER A 243 -9.90 -34.71 -0.89
N THR A 244 -9.94 -33.37 -0.78
CA THR A 244 -10.01 -32.65 0.50
C THR A 244 -11.02 -31.50 0.47
N ASP A 245 -11.65 -31.23 1.61
CA ASP A 245 -12.59 -30.10 1.79
C ASP A 245 -11.91 -28.74 1.51
N ALA A 246 -10.63 -28.61 1.86
CA ALA A 246 -9.84 -27.41 1.60
C ALA A 246 -9.65 -27.16 0.09
N GLY A 247 -9.43 -28.22 -0.70
CA GLY A 247 -9.34 -28.14 -2.16
C GLY A 247 -10.65 -27.68 -2.79
N MET A 248 -11.78 -28.26 -2.34
CA MET A 248 -13.11 -27.84 -2.79
C MET A 248 -13.39 -26.37 -2.45
N PHE A 249 -13.13 -25.95 -1.20
CA PHE A 249 -13.33 -24.57 -0.77
C PHE A 249 -12.52 -23.59 -1.62
N ALA A 250 -11.26 -23.91 -1.92
CA ALA A 250 -10.41 -23.06 -2.74
C ALA A 250 -10.95 -22.90 -4.17
N SER A 251 -11.38 -24.00 -4.81
CA SER A 251 -11.94 -23.95 -6.16
C SER A 251 -13.30 -23.28 -6.22
N THR A 252 -14.18 -23.49 -5.24
CA THR A 252 -15.46 -22.76 -5.15
C THR A 252 -15.22 -21.26 -4.99
N GLY A 253 -14.26 -20.87 -4.14
CA GLY A 253 -13.85 -19.47 -3.98
C GLY A 253 -13.32 -18.87 -5.29
N GLN A 254 -12.41 -19.58 -5.96
CA GLN A 254 -11.84 -19.13 -7.24
C GLN A 254 -12.91 -19.04 -8.36
N LEU A 255 -13.81 -20.02 -8.46
CA LEU A 255 -14.91 -20.02 -9.42
C LEU A 255 -15.85 -18.84 -9.18
N THR A 256 -16.27 -18.63 -7.93
CA THR A 256 -17.17 -17.54 -7.54
C THR A 256 -16.51 -16.19 -7.83
N GLY A 257 -15.25 -16.02 -7.43
CA GLY A 257 -14.48 -14.80 -7.67
C GLY A 257 -14.31 -14.52 -9.17
N GLY A 258 -13.96 -15.54 -9.95
CA GLY A 258 -13.83 -15.45 -11.40
C GLY A 258 -15.13 -15.01 -12.08
N ILE A 259 -16.26 -15.65 -11.75
CA ILE A 259 -17.57 -15.29 -12.29
C ILE A 259 -17.92 -13.84 -11.94
N VAL A 260 -17.80 -13.43 -10.68
CA VAL A 260 -18.16 -12.07 -10.24
C VAL A 260 -17.26 -11.02 -10.90
N THR A 261 -15.94 -11.25 -10.94
CA THR A 261 -14.98 -10.37 -11.65
C THR A 261 -15.37 -10.26 -13.12
N GLY A 262 -15.65 -11.38 -13.79
CA GLY A 262 -16.02 -11.45 -15.20
C GLY A 262 -17.31 -10.69 -15.50
N LEU A 263 -18.35 -10.87 -14.68
CA LEU A 263 -19.62 -10.16 -14.82
C LEU A 263 -19.43 -8.65 -14.74
N PHE A 264 -18.68 -8.15 -13.75
CA PHE A 264 -18.39 -6.73 -13.64
C PHE A 264 -17.54 -6.20 -14.81
N ALA A 265 -16.54 -6.95 -15.27
CA ALA A 265 -15.67 -6.52 -16.36
C ALA A 265 -16.41 -6.49 -17.71
N VAL A 266 -17.25 -7.49 -17.98
CA VAL A 266 -18.10 -7.54 -19.18
C VAL A 266 -19.14 -6.42 -19.13
N ALA A 267 -19.81 -6.22 -17.99
CA ALA A 267 -20.75 -5.12 -17.84
C ALA A 267 -20.06 -3.76 -18.03
N ALA A 268 -18.85 -3.58 -17.49
CA ALA A 268 -18.06 -2.37 -17.71
C ALA A 268 -17.75 -2.15 -19.19
N LEU A 269 -17.37 -3.20 -19.92
CA LEU A 269 -17.07 -3.14 -21.35
C LEU A 269 -18.31 -2.81 -22.21
N VAL A 270 -19.46 -3.39 -21.89
CA VAL A 270 -20.73 -3.11 -22.57
C VAL A 270 -21.19 -1.67 -22.32
N VAL A 271 -21.17 -1.23 -21.06
CA VAL A 271 -21.53 0.16 -20.69
C VAL A 271 -20.56 1.17 -21.29
N GLN A 272 -19.29 0.79 -21.45
CA GLN A 272 -18.30 1.61 -22.13
C GLN A 272 -18.67 1.87 -23.61
N TRP A 273 -19.31 0.91 -24.27
CA TRP A 273 -19.83 1.07 -25.62
C TRP A 273 -21.14 1.88 -25.67
N SER A 274 -21.97 1.81 -24.63
CA SER A 274 -23.21 2.59 -24.55
C SER A 274 -23.00 4.07 -24.19
N GLY A 275 -21.79 4.45 -23.73
CA GLY A 275 -21.36 5.84 -23.56
C GLY A 275 -21.36 6.39 -22.12
N ASP A 276 -21.85 5.63 -21.12
CA ASP A 276 -21.81 6.06 -19.72
C ASP A 276 -20.44 5.78 -19.08
N ARG A 277 -19.59 6.80 -19.13
CA ARG A 277 -18.21 6.73 -18.61
C ARG A 277 -18.15 6.54 -17.10
N THR A 278 -19.15 7.02 -16.35
CA THR A 278 -19.10 6.97 -14.89
C THR A 278 -19.40 5.57 -14.38
N LEU A 279 -20.48 4.98 -14.90
CA LEU A 279 -20.86 3.61 -14.59
C LEU A 279 -19.80 2.62 -15.09
N ALA A 280 -19.24 2.82 -16.29
CA ALA A 280 -18.16 1.98 -16.80
C ALA A 280 -16.93 1.96 -15.87
N LEU A 281 -16.50 3.13 -15.36
CA LEU A 281 -15.37 3.21 -14.42
C LEU A 281 -15.69 2.57 -13.06
N GLN A 282 -16.92 2.73 -12.56
CA GLN A 282 -17.37 2.08 -11.32
C GLN A 282 -17.36 0.55 -11.44
N LEU A 283 -17.92 0.00 -12.52
CA LEU A 283 -17.93 -1.44 -12.77
C LEU A 283 -16.50 -1.99 -12.97
N SER A 284 -15.65 -1.26 -13.71
CA SER A 284 -14.23 -1.61 -13.86
C SER A 284 -13.51 -1.66 -12.51
N ARG A 285 -13.82 -0.69 -11.63
CA ARG A 285 -13.29 -0.65 -10.26
C ARG A 285 -13.76 -1.83 -9.43
N TYR A 286 -15.05 -2.16 -9.47
CA TYR A 286 -15.57 -3.32 -8.73
C TYR A 286 -14.95 -4.62 -9.22
N SER A 287 -14.83 -4.82 -10.52
CA SER A 287 -14.12 -5.97 -11.09
C SER A 287 -12.68 -6.07 -10.56
N ALA A 288 -11.93 -4.97 -10.65
CA ALA A 288 -10.54 -4.94 -10.19
C ALA A 288 -10.41 -5.14 -8.66
N LEU A 289 -11.34 -4.60 -7.87
CA LEU A 289 -11.39 -4.82 -6.41
C LEU A 289 -11.70 -6.27 -6.06
N VAL A 290 -12.67 -6.90 -6.73
CA VAL A 290 -13.00 -8.32 -6.51
C VAL A 290 -11.81 -9.20 -6.88
N THR A 291 -11.13 -8.90 -7.99
CA THR A 291 -9.90 -9.59 -8.37
C THR A 291 -8.86 -9.52 -7.26
N VAL A 292 -8.45 -8.32 -6.85
CA VAL A 292 -7.39 -8.13 -5.85
C VAL A 292 -7.83 -8.67 -4.48
N LEU A 293 -9.02 -8.34 -3.99
CA LEU A 293 -9.40 -8.63 -2.60
C LEU A 293 -9.94 -10.04 -2.37
N PHE A 294 -10.41 -10.71 -3.42
CA PHE A 294 -11.08 -12.00 -3.29
C PHE A 294 -10.49 -13.06 -4.22
N THR A 295 -10.60 -12.89 -5.54
CA THR A 295 -10.18 -13.93 -6.52
C THR A 295 -8.72 -14.33 -6.33
N GLN A 296 -7.84 -13.35 -6.13
CA GLN A 296 -6.40 -13.59 -5.98
C GLN A 296 -6.02 -14.27 -4.67
N VAL A 297 -6.84 -14.20 -3.61
CA VAL A 297 -6.58 -14.95 -2.38
C VAL A 297 -6.60 -16.45 -2.65
N PHE A 298 -7.58 -16.92 -3.44
CA PHE A 298 -7.72 -18.33 -3.80
C PHE A 298 -6.72 -18.74 -4.88
N ASP A 299 -6.47 -17.86 -5.85
CA ASP A 299 -5.53 -18.12 -6.93
C ASP A 299 -4.10 -18.31 -6.41
N LEU A 300 -3.64 -17.41 -5.53
CA LEU A 300 -2.33 -17.50 -4.88
C LEU A 300 -2.21 -18.70 -3.93
N ALA A 301 -3.33 -19.20 -3.39
CA ALA A 301 -3.32 -20.38 -2.53
C ALA A 301 -3.03 -21.67 -3.31
N ARG A 302 -3.35 -21.69 -4.61
CA ARG A 302 -3.16 -22.85 -5.49
C ARG A 302 -1.96 -22.70 -6.42
N GLN A 303 -1.79 -21.52 -7.01
CA GLN A 303 -0.79 -21.20 -8.02
C GLN A 303 0.46 -20.49 -7.46
N GLU A 304 0.50 -20.25 -6.15
CA GLU A 304 1.62 -19.60 -5.46
C GLU A 304 2.02 -18.27 -6.14
N PHE A 305 3.27 -18.15 -6.61
CA PHE A 305 3.77 -16.94 -7.26
C PHE A 305 3.23 -16.73 -8.68
N ALA A 306 2.75 -17.77 -9.37
CA ALA A 306 2.17 -17.62 -10.70
C ALA A 306 0.88 -16.77 -10.66
N GLY A 307 0.14 -16.83 -9.55
CA GLY A 307 -1.02 -15.98 -9.32
C GLY A 307 -0.70 -14.48 -9.28
N LEU A 308 0.55 -14.05 -9.06
CA LEU A 308 0.90 -12.63 -9.01
C LEU A 308 0.59 -11.86 -10.30
N ILE A 309 0.47 -12.55 -11.44
CA ILE A 309 -0.01 -11.95 -12.69
C ILE A 309 -1.43 -11.40 -12.53
N GLY A 310 -2.33 -12.15 -11.89
CA GLY A 310 -3.69 -11.71 -11.63
C GLY A 310 -3.75 -10.52 -10.67
N VAL A 311 -2.88 -10.49 -9.66
CA VAL A 311 -2.70 -9.32 -8.79
C VAL A 311 -2.27 -8.10 -9.60
N ALA A 312 -1.29 -8.25 -10.50
CA ALA A 312 -0.82 -7.15 -11.35
C ALA A 312 -1.91 -6.62 -12.27
N VAL A 313 -2.72 -7.51 -12.87
CA VAL A 313 -3.88 -7.14 -13.70
C VAL A 313 -4.91 -6.35 -12.88
N GLY A 314 -5.24 -6.83 -11.68
CA GLY A 314 -6.17 -6.14 -10.78
C GLY A 314 -5.66 -4.75 -10.35
N LEU A 315 -4.39 -4.64 -9.96
CA LEU A 315 -3.77 -3.36 -9.60
C LEU A 315 -3.68 -2.40 -10.78
N PHE A 316 -3.40 -2.92 -11.99
CA PHE A 316 -3.42 -2.13 -13.22
C PHE A 316 -4.82 -1.54 -13.48
N GLY A 317 -5.87 -2.36 -13.37
CA GLY A 317 -7.25 -1.90 -13.47
C GLY A 317 -7.58 -0.78 -12.48
N LEU A 318 -7.21 -0.95 -11.20
CA LEU A 318 -7.38 0.08 -10.18
C LEU A 318 -6.60 1.36 -10.48
N ALA A 319 -5.36 1.25 -10.96
CA ALA A 319 -4.53 2.39 -11.32
C ALA A 319 -5.13 3.18 -12.49
N VAL A 320 -5.59 2.49 -13.54
CA VAL A 320 -6.24 3.10 -14.71
C VAL A 320 -7.51 3.84 -14.29
N VAL A 321 -8.37 3.24 -13.45
CA VAL A 321 -9.58 3.90 -12.96
C VAL A 321 -9.24 5.11 -12.10
N ALA A 322 -8.31 4.98 -11.15
CA ALA A 322 -7.91 6.07 -10.27
C ALA A 322 -7.33 7.27 -11.04
N LEU A 323 -6.58 7.02 -12.12
CA LEU A 323 -6.05 8.08 -12.99
C LEU A 323 -7.17 8.87 -13.68
N HIS A 324 -8.22 8.19 -14.13
CA HIS A 324 -9.37 8.83 -14.78
C HIS A 324 -10.22 9.61 -13.78
N GLU A 325 -10.50 9.04 -12.58
CA GLU A 325 -11.24 9.72 -11.50
C GLU A 325 -10.52 10.98 -10.98
N HIS A 326 -9.19 10.93 -10.83
CA HIS A 326 -8.43 12.07 -10.31
C HIS A 326 -8.43 13.27 -11.29
N ARG A 327 -8.44 13.02 -12.60
CA ARG A 327 -8.42 14.09 -13.62
C ARG A 327 -9.79 14.65 -13.96
N SER A 328 -10.87 13.86 -13.85
CA SER A 328 -12.25 14.38 -14.01
C SER A 328 -12.64 15.36 -12.89
N ASN A 329 -12.07 15.21 -11.69
CA ASN A 329 -12.30 16.10 -10.54
C ASN A 329 -11.46 17.40 -10.54
N ARG A 330 -10.39 17.49 -11.34
CA ARG A 330 -9.57 18.72 -11.48
C ARG A 330 -10.33 19.96 -11.99
N PRO A 331 -11.16 19.89 -13.05
CA PRO A 331 -11.89 21.06 -13.56
C PRO A 331 -12.95 21.57 -12.56
N LEU A 332 -13.54 20.71 -11.74
CA LEU A 332 -14.52 21.11 -10.72
C LEU A 332 -13.87 21.89 -9.57
N MET A 333 -12.66 21.49 -9.13
CA MET A 333 -11.91 22.22 -8.11
C MET A 333 -11.32 23.54 -8.61
N ALA A 334 -10.93 23.62 -9.89
CA ALA A 334 -10.47 24.88 -10.49
C ALA A 334 -11.61 25.91 -10.60
N LYS A 335 -12.83 25.48 -10.98
CA LYS A 335 -14.02 26.33 -11.01
C LYS A 335 -14.50 26.74 -9.61
N ALA A 336 -14.45 25.83 -8.63
CA ALA A 336 -14.79 26.15 -7.25
C ALA A 336 -13.83 27.21 -6.66
N LYS A 337 -12.52 27.05 -6.91
CA LYS A 337 -11.51 28.02 -6.47
C LYS A 337 -11.69 29.40 -7.12
N ALA A 338 -11.95 29.46 -8.43
CA ALA A 338 -12.24 30.72 -9.13
C ALA A 338 -13.50 31.44 -8.63
N LYS A 339 -14.47 30.71 -8.05
CA LYS A 339 -15.69 31.27 -7.47
C LYS A 339 -15.55 31.67 -5.99
N THR A 340 -14.44 31.30 -5.35
CA THR A 340 -14.12 31.71 -3.97
C THR A 340 -13.14 32.89 -3.94
N ASP A 341 -12.43 33.11 -5.05
CA ASP A 341 -11.45 34.19 -5.25
C ASP A 341 -12.06 35.39 -6.03
N ALA A 342 -13.37 35.36 -6.33
CA ALA A 342 -14.16 36.42 -6.97
C ALA A 342 -15.31 36.83 -6.04
#